data_AF-F1ZDC6-F1
#
_entry.id   AF-F1ZDC6-F1
#
_cell.length_a   1.000
_cell.length_b   1.000
_cell.length_c   1.000
_cell.angle_alpha   90.00
_cell.angle_beta   90.00
_cell.angle_gamma   90.00
#
_symmetry.space_group_name_H-M   'P 1'
#
loop_
_entity.id
_entity.type
_entity.pdbx_description
1 polymer ?
#
loop_
_entity_poly.entity_id
_entity_poly.type
_entity_poly.pdbx_seq_one_letter_code
_entity_poly.pdbx_strand_id
1 'polypeptide(L)'
;MPSFAHKKIVQKIEKIDELPSDDAQYLQWVGAGQHLEFLKQNAIADETVIYGSGPYTFIHSIVVPDEALEAASQDDLLRWSCNPYVSIASYVSGGGRRGMWIERDDHHRGSKALDQGRDLIFARTFEGWSGDGRDYIEVNQEYTHLTGVHWRPEENAYCRFDDHGDLRHCASVTLGRSGEEVRLVSFTWEELEEYLTIARRSLVRMFDFTLLKHSEFNGWPDNIDEVVHVDSADFFYRQRHGGRCAYTRGIQIMRPRRGADQVFQGMTDGWSGNKSKQYVEFVAHDWRNERLAKISTDPAATTNYFQTEGNNLPFELSPAFFRAEVLSKYKTDREKYTIKDREVSCRAAWHLRGYDVNEAGQVHAYICDLRALPYTEQLHWLAFNVEPQAGISERAIINDFQGDFVTFRHPREEVMSIVRRWRDRKVEWWKLRNSDLMDRANIPLTASKDEWAEAVMDLTKLVVEGFETKPLRQRLDRLSVEYTDSDRTLALLEKLLNVGRHRDEQMKLSGLRETQWLRSKLQGHARGTEAAQAAKDAIANFGSFKDHFSDLCTRIAAELQSIESQCEAEL
;
A
#
# COMPACT_ATOMS: atom_id res chain seq x y z
N MET A 1 11.18 3.38 -7.27
CA MET A 1 11.58 4.11 -8.49
C MET A 1 10.38 4.83 -9.11
N PRO A 2 10.55 5.89 -9.93
CA PRO A 2 9.41 6.57 -10.55
C PRO A 2 8.67 5.64 -11.53
N SER A 3 7.43 6.02 -11.88
CA SER A 3 6.57 5.22 -12.77
C SER A 3 7.23 4.97 -14.14
N PHE A 4 6.86 3.86 -14.80
CA PHE A 4 7.38 3.56 -16.14
C PHE A 4 6.98 4.62 -17.17
N ALA A 5 5.76 5.16 -17.07
CA ALA A 5 5.29 6.25 -17.92
C ALA A 5 6.13 7.52 -17.72
N HIS A 6 6.42 7.88 -16.47
CA HIS A 6 7.30 9.01 -16.13
C HIS A 6 8.69 8.85 -16.76
N LYS A 7 9.31 7.67 -16.65
CA LYS A 7 10.64 7.41 -17.25
C LYS A 7 10.64 7.58 -18.78
N LYS A 8 9.56 7.19 -19.46
CA LYS A 8 9.42 7.41 -20.91
C LYS A 8 9.33 8.89 -21.27
N ILE A 9 8.69 9.70 -20.41
CA ILE A 9 8.63 11.15 -20.62
C ILE A 9 10.03 11.75 -20.49
N VAL A 10 10.81 11.36 -19.47
CA VAL A 10 12.22 11.78 -19.33
C VAL A 10 13.00 11.47 -20.62
N GLN A 11 12.98 10.21 -21.07
CA GLN A 11 13.67 9.78 -22.29
C GLN A 11 13.21 10.52 -23.54
N LYS A 12 11.91 10.87 -23.60
CA LYS A 12 11.35 11.63 -24.73
C LYS A 12 11.86 13.06 -24.73
N ILE A 13 11.95 13.73 -23.58
CA ILE A 13 12.51 15.07 -23.44
C ILE A 13 14.01 15.06 -23.79
N GLU A 14 14.77 14.11 -23.25
CA GLU A 14 16.20 13.93 -23.57
C GLU A 14 16.41 13.80 -25.08
N LYS A 15 15.57 13.00 -25.76
CA LYS A 15 15.67 12.78 -27.20
C LYS A 15 15.31 14.01 -28.04
N ILE A 16 14.27 14.77 -27.67
CA ILE A 16 13.89 15.96 -28.44
C ILE A 16 14.82 17.15 -28.17
N ASP A 17 15.52 17.16 -27.02
CA ASP A 17 16.53 18.17 -26.70
C ASP A 17 17.92 17.80 -27.26
N GLU A 18 18.11 16.61 -27.84
CA GLU A 18 19.38 16.22 -28.46
C GLU A 18 19.69 17.10 -29.68
N LEU A 19 20.84 17.79 -29.62
CA LEU A 19 21.27 18.71 -30.67
C LEU A 19 21.69 17.94 -31.94
N PRO A 20 21.02 18.12 -33.10
CA PRO A 20 21.40 17.40 -34.32
C PRO A 20 22.77 17.82 -34.83
N SER A 21 23.55 16.83 -35.30
CA SER A 21 24.86 17.06 -35.92
C SER A 21 24.77 17.44 -37.41
N ASP A 22 23.72 16.99 -38.10
CA ASP A 22 23.45 17.32 -39.50
C ASP A 22 22.78 18.70 -39.63
N ASP A 23 23.24 19.52 -40.58
CA ASP A 23 22.80 20.92 -40.71
C ASP A 23 21.32 21.04 -41.13
N ALA A 24 20.84 20.16 -42.02
CA ALA A 24 19.44 20.16 -42.43
C ALA A 24 18.52 19.71 -41.29
N GLN A 25 18.92 18.68 -40.55
CA GLN A 25 18.19 18.25 -39.35
C GLN A 25 18.21 19.32 -38.25
N TYR A 26 19.33 20.03 -38.07
CA TYR A 26 19.43 21.14 -37.13
C TYR A 26 18.46 22.26 -37.48
N LEU A 27 18.39 22.67 -38.75
CA LEU A 27 17.45 23.71 -39.20
C LEU A 27 15.98 23.30 -38.99
N GLN A 28 15.65 22.01 -39.13
CA GLN A 28 14.32 21.50 -38.81
C GLN A 28 14.05 21.48 -37.30
N TRP A 29 15.04 21.07 -36.51
CA TRP A 29 14.95 20.99 -35.06
C TRP A 29 14.68 22.35 -34.43
N VAL A 30 15.36 23.41 -34.90
CA VAL A 30 15.15 24.80 -34.45
C VAL A 30 13.69 25.26 -34.57
N GLY A 31 12.90 24.68 -35.49
CA GLY A 31 11.47 24.97 -35.61
C GLY A 31 10.58 24.48 -34.46
N ALA A 32 11.12 23.73 -33.49
CA ALA A 32 10.42 23.18 -32.33
C ALA A 32 9.26 22.21 -32.64
N GLY A 33 9.19 21.68 -33.87
CA GLY A 33 8.07 20.83 -34.29
C GLY A 33 7.90 19.57 -33.44
N GLN A 34 9.01 18.91 -33.06
CA GLN A 34 8.95 17.72 -32.21
C GLN A 34 8.54 18.05 -30.76
N HIS A 35 8.94 19.22 -30.25
CA HIS A 35 8.57 19.69 -28.92
C HIS A 35 7.08 20.03 -28.83
N LEU A 36 6.55 20.74 -29.82
CA LEU A 36 5.13 21.07 -29.91
C LEU A 36 4.27 19.80 -30.05
N GLU A 37 4.71 18.84 -30.86
CA GLU A 37 4.03 17.55 -31.01
C GLU A 37 4.05 16.73 -29.72
N PHE A 38 5.16 16.74 -28.99
CA PHE A 38 5.25 16.12 -27.67
C PHE A 38 4.20 16.69 -26.70
N LEU A 39 4.03 18.02 -26.66
CA LEU A 39 3.02 18.65 -25.80
C LEU A 39 1.59 18.19 -26.17
N LYS A 40 1.27 18.15 -27.47
CA LYS A 40 -0.03 17.69 -27.97
C LYS A 40 -0.32 16.26 -27.56
N GLN A 41 0.65 15.37 -27.71
CA GLN A 41 0.53 13.96 -27.31
C GLN A 41 0.42 13.81 -25.78
N ASN A 42 1.23 14.55 -25.01
CA ASN A 42 1.18 14.48 -23.56
C ASN A 42 -0.12 15.02 -22.97
N ALA A 43 -0.76 16.00 -23.62
CA ALA A 43 -2.02 16.58 -23.14
C ALA A 43 -3.19 15.57 -23.06
N ILE A 44 -3.13 14.49 -23.85
CA ILE A 44 -4.14 13.41 -23.86
C ILE A 44 -3.65 12.11 -23.23
N ALA A 45 -2.42 12.08 -22.70
CA ALA A 45 -1.85 10.91 -22.04
C ALA A 45 -2.37 10.74 -20.60
N ASP A 46 -2.26 9.54 -20.05
CA ASP A 46 -2.62 9.26 -18.65
C ASP A 46 -1.59 9.77 -17.63
N GLU A 47 -0.40 10.18 -18.09
CA GLU A 47 0.65 10.77 -17.28
C GLU A 47 1.00 12.15 -17.87
N THR A 48 0.72 13.22 -17.13
CA THR A 48 0.80 14.60 -17.59
C THR A 48 2.01 15.31 -16.97
N VAL A 49 2.78 16.04 -17.79
CA VAL A 49 3.89 16.87 -17.30
C VAL A 49 3.34 18.09 -16.57
N ILE A 50 3.68 18.20 -15.28
CA ILE A 50 3.41 19.40 -14.47
C ILE A 50 4.61 20.34 -14.53
N TYR A 51 5.81 19.80 -14.42
CA TYR A 51 7.06 20.54 -14.56
C TYR A 51 8.08 19.75 -15.34
N GLY A 52 8.78 20.39 -16.26
CA GLY A 52 9.86 19.80 -17.05
C GLY A 52 10.95 20.82 -17.30
N SER A 53 12.21 20.45 -17.11
CA SER A 53 13.36 21.27 -17.43
C SER A 53 14.45 20.38 -18.00
N GLY A 54 14.70 20.51 -19.29
CA GLY A 54 15.84 19.93 -20.00
C GLY A 54 16.78 21.03 -20.50
N PRO A 55 17.79 20.68 -21.33
CA PRO A 55 18.71 21.64 -21.93
C PRO A 55 18.02 22.74 -22.75
N TYR A 56 16.95 22.38 -23.48
CA TYR A 56 16.25 23.30 -24.38
C TYR A 56 14.73 23.33 -24.15
N THR A 57 14.23 22.46 -23.26
CA THR A 57 12.83 22.38 -22.86
C THR A 57 12.58 22.97 -21.48
N PHE A 58 11.62 23.88 -21.36
CA PHE A 58 11.05 24.28 -20.08
C PHE A 58 9.52 24.22 -20.11
N ILE A 59 8.94 23.62 -19.08
CA ILE A 59 7.50 23.42 -18.91
C ILE A 59 7.14 23.69 -17.44
N HIS A 60 6.12 24.51 -17.19
CA HIS A 60 5.55 24.69 -15.84
C HIS A 60 4.03 24.81 -15.92
N SER A 61 3.33 24.15 -15.00
CA SER A 61 1.87 24.09 -15.00
C SER A 61 1.29 24.50 -13.65
N ILE A 62 0.16 25.22 -13.70
CA ILE A 62 -0.63 25.63 -12.54
C ILE A 62 -2.11 25.30 -12.79
N VAL A 63 -2.93 25.26 -11.75
CA VAL A 63 -4.38 25.09 -11.89
C VAL A 63 -5.09 26.43 -11.78
N VAL A 64 -5.94 26.78 -12.76
CA VAL A 64 -6.59 28.09 -12.85
C VAL A 64 -8.11 27.91 -12.87
N PRO A 65 -8.89 28.76 -12.17
CA PRO A 65 -10.36 28.68 -12.20
C PRO A 65 -10.90 28.81 -13.62
N ASP A 66 -11.88 27.99 -13.98
CA ASP A 66 -12.45 27.99 -15.32
C ASP A 66 -13.08 29.36 -15.66
N GLU A 67 -13.80 29.97 -14.72
CA GLU A 67 -14.38 31.32 -14.87
C GLU A 67 -13.33 32.39 -15.15
N ALA A 68 -12.14 32.27 -14.55
CA ALA A 68 -11.05 33.21 -14.77
C ALA A 68 -10.43 33.02 -16.16
N LEU A 69 -10.35 31.79 -16.65
CA LEU A 69 -9.88 31.49 -18.01
C LEU A 69 -10.86 31.94 -19.08
N GLU A 70 -12.17 31.81 -18.87
CA GLU A 70 -13.20 32.30 -19.78
C GLU A 70 -13.14 33.82 -19.97
N ALA A 71 -12.75 34.56 -18.92
CA ALA A 71 -12.58 36.01 -18.97
C ALA A 71 -11.23 36.46 -19.56
N ALA A 72 -10.26 35.56 -19.73
CA ALA A 72 -8.91 35.89 -20.17
C ALA A 72 -8.78 35.88 -21.70
N SER A 73 -7.96 36.79 -22.23
CA SER A 73 -7.52 36.73 -23.63
C SER A 73 -6.24 35.92 -23.77
N GLN A 74 -6.00 35.34 -24.96
CA GLN A 74 -4.76 34.61 -25.26
C GLN A 74 -3.51 35.49 -25.03
N ASP A 75 -3.56 36.76 -25.45
CA ASP A 75 -2.47 37.71 -25.24
C ASP A 75 -2.17 37.98 -23.77
N ASP A 76 -3.21 37.99 -22.92
CA ASP A 76 -3.06 38.14 -21.48
C ASP A 76 -2.37 36.92 -20.86
N LEU A 77 -2.80 35.70 -21.23
CA LEU A 77 -2.21 34.46 -20.73
C LEU A 77 -0.74 34.28 -21.15
N LEU A 78 -0.36 34.77 -22.34
CA LEU A 78 1.03 34.78 -22.82
C LEU A 78 1.97 35.68 -22.01
N ARG A 79 1.45 36.52 -21.09
CA ARG A 79 2.25 37.32 -20.15
C ARG A 79 2.72 36.55 -18.92
N TRP A 80 2.46 35.24 -18.87
CA TRP A 80 2.87 34.33 -17.79
C TRP A 80 4.24 34.65 -17.19
N SER A 81 4.29 34.83 -15.88
CA SER A 81 5.52 35.01 -15.08
C SER A 81 5.67 34.01 -13.92
N CYS A 82 4.84 32.98 -13.85
CA CYS A 82 4.90 31.97 -12.78
C CYS A 82 6.14 31.07 -12.89
N ASN A 83 6.63 30.59 -11.75
CA ASN A 83 7.68 29.58 -11.65
C ASN A 83 7.45 28.69 -10.40
N PRO A 84 7.99 27.47 -10.35
CA PRO A 84 7.73 26.55 -9.22
C PRO A 84 8.51 26.88 -7.94
N TYR A 85 9.39 27.89 -7.95
CA TYR A 85 10.26 28.21 -6.81
C TYR A 85 9.63 29.23 -5.84
N VAL A 86 8.46 29.77 -6.18
CA VAL A 86 7.74 30.72 -5.33
C VAL A 86 7.09 29.98 -4.17
N SER A 87 7.28 30.48 -2.94
CA SER A 87 6.62 29.92 -1.76
C SER A 87 5.12 30.28 -1.75
N ILE A 88 4.28 29.41 -1.19
CA ILE A 88 2.83 29.70 -1.01
C ILE A 88 2.56 31.00 -0.22
N ALA A 89 3.50 31.38 0.65
CA ALA A 89 3.48 32.61 1.40
C ALA A 89 4.90 33.08 1.71
N SER A 90 5.05 34.39 1.89
CA SER A 90 6.32 35.05 2.17
C SER A 90 6.18 36.07 3.30
N TYR A 91 7.23 36.24 4.10
CA TYR A 91 7.33 37.38 5.01
C TYR A 91 7.79 38.62 4.25
N VAL A 92 7.05 39.71 4.39
CA VAL A 92 7.33 40.96 3.68
C VAL A 92 7.46 42.11 4.68
N SER A 93 8.33 43.07 4.35
CA SER A 93 8.49 44.33 5.07
C SER A 93 8.77 45.46 4.06
N GLY A 94 8.45 46.71 4.42
CA GLY A 94 8.64 47.87 3.54
C GLY A 94 7.32 48.48 3.02
N GLY A 95 7.37 49.19 1.90
CA GLY A 95 6.18 49.81 1.27
C GLY A 95 5.52 50.91 2.11
N GLY A 96 6.27 51.58 2.98
CA GLY A 96 5.74 52.59 3.90
C GLY A 96 4.95 52.02 5.10
N ARG A 97 4.80 50.70 5.19
CA ARG A 97 4.18 50.02 6.34
C ARG A 97 5.22 49.73 7.41
N ARG A 98 4.88 50.02 8.67
CA ARG A 98 5.73 49.68 9.83
C ARG A 98 5.43 48.24 10.26
N GLY A 99 6.47 47.40 10.33
CA GLY A 99 6.37 45.99 10.76
C GLY A 99 6.43 44.99 9.61
N MET A 100 6.31 43.71 9.95
CA MET A 100 6.26 42.59 9.00
C MET A 100 4.83 42.09 8.84
N TRP A 101 4.49 41.58 7.66
CA TRP A 101 3.25 40.85 7.42
C TRP A 101 3.53 39.62 6.56
N ILE A 102 2.53 38.75 6.48
CA ILE A 102 2.56 37.59 5.60
C ILE A 102 1.79 37.96 4.34
N GLU A 103 2.48 37.93 3.20
CA GLU A 103 1.85 37.95 1.88
C GLU A 103 1.52 36.51 1.50
N ARG A 104 0.27 36.30 1.10
CA ARG A 104 -0.26 35.02 0.62
C ARG A 104 -0.79 35.26 -0.78
N ASP A 105 -0.71 34.22 -1.60
CA ASP A 105 -1.14 34.22 -2.98
C ASP A 105 -0.33 35.20 -3.84
N ASP A 106 0.32 34.67 -4.88
CA ASP A 106 1.15 35.48 -5.77
C ASP A 106 0.26 36.22 -6.78
N HIS A 107 0.09 37.53 -6.58
CA HIS A 107 -0.69 38.41 -7.45
C HIS A 107 0.14 39.02 -8.60
N HIS A 108 1.29 38.42 -8.92
CA HIS A 108 2.21 38.91 -9.95
C HIS A 108 2.60 37.83 -10.97
N ARG A 109 1.60 37.05 -11.41
CA ARG A 109 1.74 35.97 -12.40
C ARG A 109 1.59 36.43 -13.85
N GLY A 110 1.44 37.75 -14.05
CA GLY A 110 1.46 38.41 -15.36
C GLY A 110 0.09 38.52 -16.03
N SER A 111 -0.93 37.87 -15.48
CA SER A 111 -2.32 37.88 -15.96
C SER A 111 -3.28 37.80 -14.77
N LYS A 112 -4.41 38.52 -14.85
CA LYS A 112 -5.46 38.48 -13.82
C LYS A 112 -6.07 37.09 -13.63
N ALA A 113 -6.06 36.26 -14.67
CA ALA A 113 -6.52 34.89 -14.58
C ALA A 113 -5.47 34.02 -13.90
N LEU A 114 -4.20 34.16 -14.29
CA LEU A 114 -3.09 33.42 -13.70
C LEU A 114 -2.91 33.76 -12.21
N ASP A 115 -3.14 35.01 -11.80
CA ASP A 115 -3.10 35.47 -10.39
C ASP A 115 -4.10 34.73 -9.47
N GLN A 116 -5.12 34.09 -10.04
CA GLN A 116 -6.08 33.25 -9.31
C GLN A 116 -5.72 31.76 -9.36
N GLY A 117 -4.61 31.44 -10.04
CA GLY A 117 -4.07 30.11 -10.18
C GLY A 117 -3.39 29.62 -8.91
N ARG A 118 -3.24 28.30 -8.81
CA ARG A 118 -2.52 27.63 -7.71
C ARG A 118 -1.45 26.72 -8.28
N ASP A 119 -0.26 26.75 -7.70
CA ASP A 119 0.78 25.79 -8.07
C ASP A 119 0.46 24.41 -7.49
N LEU A 120 0.68 23.38 -8.31
CA LEU A 120 0.57 21.98 -7.88
C LEU A 120 1.84 21.49 -7.19
N ILE A 121 2.97 22.16 -7.45
CA ILE A 121 4.27 21.79 -6.94
C ILE A 121 5.05 23.01 -6.46
N PHE A 122 5.98 22.79 -5.54
CA PHE A 122 6.94 23.78 -5.09
C PHE A 122 8.34 23.15 -5.13
N ALA A 123 9.21 23.71 -5.95
CA ALA A 123 10.61 23.34 -6.01
C ALA A 123 11.36 24.05 -4.88
N ARG A 124 11.96 23.27 -3.98
CA ARG A 124 12.59 23.75 -2.75
C ARG A 124 14.06 23.37 -2.74
N THR A 125 14.85 24.23 -2.10
CA THR A 125 16.25 23.98 -1.80
C THR A 125 16.45 24.12 -0.29
N PHE A 126 17.01 23.09 0.34
CA PHE A 126 17.46 23.19 1.72
C PHE A 126 18.83 23.87 1.76
N GLU A 127 18.81 25.19 1.87
CA GLU A 127 20.03 26.00 1.88
C GLU A 127 21.02 25.55 2.97
N GLY A 128 22.28 25.42 2.57
CA GLY A 128 23.36 24.92 3.43
C GLY A 128 23.49 23.39 3.50
N TRP A 129 22.53 22.63 2.96
CA TRP A 129 22.65 21.16 2.85
C TRP A 129 23.39 20.77 1.56
N SER A 130 24.29 19.79 1.67
CA SER A 130 25.05 19.25 0.53
C SER A 130 24.72 17.78 0.34
N GLY A 131 24.55 17.35 -0.92
CA GLY A 131 24.24 15.97 -1.29
C GLY A 131 22.75 15.73 -1.53
N ASP A 132 22.37 14.45 -1.46
CA ASP A 132 21.00 14.01 -1.73
C ASP A 132 20.00 14.68 -0.79
N GLY A 133 18.87 15.12 -1.35
CA GLY A 133 17.83 15.83 -0.61
C GLY A 133 18.06 17.33 -0.44
N ARG A 134 19.15 17.91 -0.99
CA ARG A 134 19.30 19.37 -1.06
C ARG A 134 18.15 20.02 -1.82
N ASP A 135 17.92 19.57 -3.06
CA ASP A 135 16.82 20.03 -3.89
C ASP A 135 15.70 18.97 -3.84
N TYR A 136 14.47 19.41 -3.65
CA TYR A 136 13.30 18.54 -3.53
C TYR A 136 12.02 19.20 -4.05
N ILE A 137 10.99 18.38 -4.28
CA ILE A 137 9.67 18.84 -4.71
C ILE A 137 8.66 18.58 -3.60
N GLU A 138 7.98 19.64 -3.18
CA GLU A 138 6.76 19.54 -2.39
C GLU A 138 5.56 19.55 -3.34
N VAL A 139 4.61 18.63 -3.15
CA VAL A 139 3.31 18.70 -3.84
C VAL A 139 2.34 19.51 -2.96
N ASN A 140 1.46 20.26 -3.62
CA ASN A 140 0.46 21.09 -2.97
C ASN A 140 -0.33 20.30 -1.92
N GLN A 141 -0.37 20.82 -0.68
CA GLN A 141 -0.97 20.11 0.46
C GLN A 141 -2.49 19.92 0.35
N GLU A 142 -3.20 20.81 -0.35
CA GLU A 142 -4.62 20.61 -0.64
C GLU A 142 -4.78 19.38 -1.54
N TYR A 143 -3.98 19.28 -2.60
CA TYR A 143 -3.99 18.12 -3.49
C TYR A 143 -3.64 16.83 -2.72
N THR A 144 -2.53 16.82 -1.96
CA THR A 144 -2.10 15.61 -1.25
C THR A 144 -3.13 15.11 -0.23
N HIS A 145 -3.81 16.01 0.48
CA HIS A 145 -4.85 15.64 1.43
C HIS A 145 -6.12 15.14 0.76
N LEU A 146 -6.55 15.78 -0.34
CA LEU A 146 -7.74 15.35 -1.08
C LEU A 146 -7.54 14.00 -1.77
N THR A 147 -6.34 13.74 -2.30
CA THR A 147 -6.05 12.48 -3.01
C THR A 147 -5.47 11.38 -2.10
N GLY A 148 -5.12 11.70 -0.85
CA GLY A 148 -4.56 10.75 0.11
C GLY A 148 -3.20 10.19 -0.31
N VAL A 149 -2.38 10.98 -1.03
CA VAL A 149 -1.07 10.53 -1.52
C VAL A 149 0.05 10.93 -0.56
N HIS A 150 1.06 10.07 -0.47
CA HIS A 150 2.17 10.22 0.46
C HIS A 150 3.50 10.06 -0.27
N TRP A 151 4.47 10.93 0.04
CA TRP A 151 5.83 10.81 -0.50
C TRP A 151 6.48 9.50 -0.06
N ARG A 152 6.98 8.74 -1.03
CA ARG A 152 7.74 7.50 -0.83
C ARG A 152 9.16 7.70 -1.40
N PRO A 153 10.18 7.88 -0.55
CA PRO A 153 11.56 8.10 -1.01
C PRO A 153 12.09 6.97 -1.90
N GLU A 154 11.70 5.73 -1.60
CA GLU A 154 12.11 4.56 -2.39
C GLU A 154 11.50 4.60 -3.80
N GLU A 155 10.35 5.27 -3.94
CA GLU A 155 9.63 5.45 -5.19
C GLU A 155 9.99 6.72 -5.95
N ASN A 156 10.63 7.71 -5.32
CA ASN A 156 10.71 9.07 -5.85
C ASN A 156 9.35 9.58 -6.35
N ALA A 157 8.29 9.27 -5.60
CA ALA A 157 6.93 9.58 -5.99
C ALA A 157 6.01 9.75 -4.79
N TYR A 158 4.93 10.50 -4.99
CA TYR A 158 3.76 10.50 -4.12
C TYR A 158 2.85 9.35 -4.54
N CYS A 159 2.61 8.43 -3.60
CA CYS A 159 1.88 7.20 -3.84
C CYS A 159 0.71 7.05 -2.87
N ARG A 160 -0.28 6.26 -3.28
CA ARG A 160 -1.31 5.68 -2.41
C ARG A 160 -1.43 4.19 -2.68
N PHE A 161 -2.15 3.46 -1.83
CA PHE A 161 -2.49 2.08 -2.16
C PHE A 161 -3.69 2.03 -3.10
N ASP A 162 -3.67 1.12 -4.07
CA ASP A 162 -4.83 0.80 -4.88
C ASP A 162 -5.76 -0.22 -4.21
N ASP A 163 -6.83 -0.62 -4.89
CA ASP A 163 -7.81 -1.60 -4.43
C ASP A 163 -7.22 -3.02 -4.25
N HIS A 164 -5.98 -3.25 -4.69
CA HIS A 164 -5.23 -4.49 -4.49
C HIS A 164 -4.17 -4.36 -3.39
N GLY A 165 -4.07 -3.20 -2.73
CA GLY A 165 -3.06 -2.91 -1.71
C GLY A 165 -1.65 -2.72 -2.29
N ASP A 166 -1.53 -2.52 -3.61
CA ASP A 166 -0.27 -2.23 -4.28
C ASP A 166 -0.02 -0.72 -4.35
N LEU A 167 1.26 -0.32 -4.36
CA LEU A 167 1.60 1.10 -4.45
C LEU A 167 1.29 1.62 -5.85
N ARG A 168 0.44 2.64 -5.92
CA ARG A 168 0.11 3.39 -7.13
C ARG A 168 0.77 4.76 -7.09
N HIS A 169 1.65 5.02 -8.06
CA HIS A 169 2.27 6.32 -8.28
C HIS A 169 1.22 7.32 -8.78
N CYS A 170 1.08 8.46 -8.10
CA CYS A 170 0.15 9.53 -8.48
C CYS A 170 0.88 10.81 -8.93
N ALA A 171 2.06 11.07 -8.36
CA ALA A 171 2.98 12.09 -8.85
C ALA A 171 4.42 11.59 -8.77
N SER A 172 5.11 11.52 -9.89
CA SER A 172 6.49 11.02 -9.97
C SER A 172 7.49 12.15 -10.16
N VAL A 173 8.67 12.02 -9.56
CA VAL A 173 9.70 13.05 -9.53
C VAL A 173 11.04 12.48 -10.01
N THR A 174 11.65 13.16 -10.99
CA THR A 174 13.06 13.00 -11.38
C THR A 174 13.74 14.36 -11.18
N LEU A 175 14.65 14.43 -10.21
CA LEU A 175 15.52 15.59 -10.02
C LEU A 175 16.90 15.15 -10.48
N GLY A 176 17.29 15.58 -11.69
CA GLY A 176 18.48 15.08 -12.39
C GLY A 176 19.66 14.83 -11.47
N ARG A 177 20.11 13.57 -11.42
CA ARG A 177 21.35 13.19 -10.73
C ARG A 177 22.56 13.66 -11.54
N SER A 178 23.76 13.54 -10.96
CA SER A 178 25.01 13.85 -11.68
C SER A 178 25.08 13.05 -12.99
N GLY A 179 24.82 13.70 -14.13
CA GLY A 179 24.76 13.10 -15.47
C GLY A 179 23.37 13.07 -16.14
N GLU A 180 22.28 13.38 -15.43
CA GLU A 180 20.93 13.51 -16.01
C GLU A 180 20.62 15.00 -16.25
N GLU A 181 20.38 15.37 -17.51
CA GLU A 181 20.11 16.76 -17.89
C GLU A 181 18.65 17.18 -17.69
N VAL A 182 17.75 16.22 -17.44
CA VAL A 182 16.30 16.47 -17.34
C VAL A 182 15.81 16.39 -15.89
N ARG A 183 15.09 17.44 -15.46
CA ARG A 183 14.25 17.44 -14.27
C ARG A 183 12.79 17.34 -14.68
N LEU A 184 12.03 16.46 -14.04
CA LEU A 184 10.64 16.20 -14.41
C LEU A 184 9.78 15.96 -13.16
N VAL A 185 8.59 16.56 -13.17
CA VAL A 185 7.48 16.18 -12.30
C VAL A 185 6.27 15.90 -13.17
N SER A 186 5.70 14.71 -13.03
CA SER A 186 4.48 14.32 -13.76
C SER A 186 3.44 13.74 -12.81
N PHE A 187 2.18 13.92 -13.16
CA PHE A 187 1.02 13.48 -12.39
C PHE A 187 0.18 12.52 -13.24
N THR A 188 -0.42 11.51 -12.60
CA THR A 188 -1.45 10.69 -13.25
C THR A 188 -2.71 11.53 -13.48
N TRP A 189 -3.32 11.39 -14.66
CA TRP A 189 -4.45 12.21 -15.07
C TRP A 189 -5.72 11.87 -14.29
N GLU A 190 -5.97 10.60 -13.96
CA GLU A 190 -7.20 10.18 -13.28
C GLU A 190 -7.43 10.94 -11.95
N GLU A 191 -6.42 10.96 -11.07
CA GLU A 191 -6.47 11.70 -9.80
C GLU A 191 -6.45 13.22 -9.99
N LEU A 192 -5.66 13.72 -10.96
CA LEU A 192 -5.59 15.15 -11.24
C LEU A 192 -6.92 15.68 -11.77
N GLU A 193 -7.57 14.95 -12.65
CA GLU A 193 -8.86 15.31 -13.23
C GLU A 193 -9.98 15.33 -12.19
N GLU A 194 -9.98 14.39 -11.24
CA GLU A 194 -10.90 14.42 -10.09
C GLU A 194 -10.75 15.73 -9.31
N TYR A 195 -9.51 16.10 -8.98
CA TYR A 195 -9.21 17.37 -8.30
C TYR A 195 -9.65 18.59 -9.13
N LEU A 196 -9.28 18.65 -10.41
CA LEU A 196 -9.62 19.75 -11.31
C LEU A 196 -11.13 19.94 -11.46
N THR A 197 -11.86 18.84 -11.62
CA THR A 197 -13.32 18.86 -11.80
C THR A 197 -14.04 19.38 -10.56
N ILE A 198 -13.66 18.87 -9.37
CA ILE A 198 -14.26 19.30 -8.10
C ILE A 198 -13.92 20.76 -7.80
N ALA A 199 -12.69 21.17 -8.11
CA ALA A 199 -12.23 22.53 -7.90
C ALA A 199 -12.73 23.53 -8.95
N ARG A 200 -13.41 23.08 -10.03
CA ARG A 200 -13.81 23.87 -11.21
C ARG A 200 -12.64 24.64 -11.82
N ARG A 201 -11.57 23.89 -12.10
CA ARG A 201 -10.31 24.40 -12.59
C ARG A 201 -9.84 23.60 -13.80
N SER A 202 -9.03 24.26 -14.61
CA SER A 202 -8.27 23.64 -15.68
C SER A 202 -6.78 23.75 -15.41
N LEU A 203 -6.01 22.79 -15.91
CA LEU A 203 -4.56 22.85 -15.85
C LEU A 203 -4.07 23.77 -16.98
N VAL A 204 -3.31 24.80 -16.62
CA VAL A 204 -2.67 25.71 -17.58
C VAL A 204 -1.18 25.46 -17.56
N ARG A 205 -0.65 25.07 -18.71
CA ARG A 205 0.75 24.72 -18.91
C ARG A 205 1.43 25.78 -19.76
N MET A 206 2.44 26.44 -19.22
CA MET A 206 3.38 27.24 -19.99
C MET A 206 4.52 26.37 -20.47
N PHE A 207 4.93 26.59 -21.71
CA PHE A 207 6.12 25.98 -22.29
C PHE A 207 7.02 27.02 -22.93
N ASP A 208 8.31 26.79 -22.87
CA ASP A 208 9.36 27.63 -23.43
C ASP A 208 10.46 26.73 -24.02
N PHE A 209 10.69 26.88 -25.32
CA PHE A 209 11.71 26.18 -26.07
C PHE A 209 12.68 27.21 -26.66
N THR A 210 13.89 27.25 -26.12
CA THR A 210 14.96 28.11 -26.63
C THR A 210 15.95 27.24 -27.39
N LEU A 211 15.72 27.05 -28.68
CA LEU A 211 16.47 26.11 -29.52
C LEU A 211 17.61 26.85 -30.21
N LEU A 212 18.84 26.61 -29.74
CA LEU A 212 20.05 27.25 -30.27
C LEU A 212 21.27 26.40 -30.00
N LYS A 213 22.36 26.67 -30.74
CA LYS A 213 23.67 26.12 -30.43
C LYS A 213 24.45 27.14 -29.60
N HIS A 214 24.63 26.87 -28.31
CA HIS A 214 25.24 27.83 -27.36
C HIS A 214 26.63 28.31 -27.78
N SER A 215 27.45 27.45 -28.40
CA SER A 215 28.79 27.81 -28.87
C SER A 215 28.80 28.77 -30.07
N GLU A 216 27.69 28.91 -30.80
CA GLU A 216 27.56 29.73 -32.01
C GLU A 216 26.62 30.92 -31.82
N PHE A 217 25.94 31.02 -30.68
CA PHE A 217 24.95 32.06 -30.41
C PHE A 217 25.61 33.35 -29.88
N ASN A 218 25.58 34.41 -30.68
CA ASN A 218 26.16 35.72 -30.35
C ASN A 218 25.09 36.82 -30.10
N GLY A 219 23.81 36.43 -30.07
CA GLY A 219 22.68 37.34 -29.92
C GLY A 219 21.55 37.02 -30.89
N TRP A 220 20.38 37.57 -30.61
CA TRP A 220 19.22 37.48 -31.51
C TRP A 220 19.45 38.37 -32.72
N PRO A 221 19.20 37.89 -33.96
CA PRO A 221 19.31 38.75 -35.12
C PRO A 221 18.33 39.94 -35.08
N ASP A 222 18.77 41.06 -35.64
CA ASP A 222 17.97 42.28 -35.79
C ASP A 222 16.81 42.05 -36.78
N ASN A 223 15.69 42.76 -36.58
CA ASN A 223 14.51 42.74 -37.47
C ASN A 223 13.84 41.36 -37.68
N ILE A 224 13.85 40.48 -36.68
CA ILE A 224 13.00 39.28 -36.68
C ILE A 224 11.70 39.60 -35.96
N ASP A 225 10.58 39.45 -36.67
CA ASP A 225 9.25 39.57 -36.09
C ASP A 225 8.93 38.38 -35.18
N GLU A 226 8.27 38.66 -34.06
CA GLU A 226 7.64 37.64 -33.24
C GLU A 226 6.27 37.30 -33.83
N VAL A 227 6.05 36.04 -34.18
CA VAL A 227 4.81 35.56 -34.79
C VAL A 227 3.98 34.83 -33.75
N VAL A 228 2.70 35.16 -33.65
CA VAL A 228 1.74 34.45 -32.79
C VAL A 228 1.07 33.35 -33.61
N HIS A 229 1.18 32.12 -33.14
CA HIS A 229 0.53 30.94 -33.69
C HIS A 229 -0.63 30.53 -32.77
N VAL A 230 -1.81 30.31 -33.38
CA VAL A 230 -3.01 29.85 -32.68
C VAL A 230 -3.49 28.57 -33.35
N ASP A 231 -3.10 27.43 -32.78
CA ASP A 231 -3.53 26.12 -33.26
C ASP A 231 -4.97 25.81 -32.82
N SER A 232 -5.34 26.27 -31.61
CA SER A 232 -6.70 26.20 -31.07
C SER A 232 -6.91 27.25 -29.98
N ALA A 233 -8.12 27.36 -29.44
CA ALA A 233 -8.41 28.21 -28.28
C ALA A 233 -7.51 27.86 -27.06
N ASP A 234 -7.09 26.60 -26.97
CA ASP A 234 -6.36 26.04 -25.83
C ASP A 234 -4.89 25.75 -26.12
N PHE A 235 -4.39 26.06 -27.32
CA PHE A 235 -2.98 25.85 -27.66
C PHE A 235 -2.51 26.96 -28.59
N PHE A 236 -1.71 27.86 -28.02
CA PHE A 236 -1.23 29.05 -28.71
C PHE A 236 0.14 29.45 -28.17
N TYR A 237 0.98 30.01 -29.04
CA TYR A 237 2.36 30.34 -28.71
C TYR A 237 2.88 31.46 -29.57
N ARG A 238 3.94 32.11 -29.09
CA ARG A 238 4.73 33.06 -29.87
C ARG A 238 6.03 32.40 -30.27
N GLN A 239 6.46 32.68 -31.48
CA GLN A 239 7.72 32.19 -32.00
C GLN A 239 8.53 33.32 -32.62
N ARG A 240 9.81 33.40 -32.23
CA ARG A 240 10.81 34.24 -32.89
C ARG A 240 11.84 33.32 -33.54
N HIS A 241 11.84 33.25 -34.86
CA HIS A 241 12.70 32.33 -35.63
C HIS A 241 13.79 33.09 -36.39
N GLY A 242 15.05 32.94 -35.96
CA GLY A 242 16.23 33.60 -36.53
C GLY A 242 17.05 32.75 -37.50
N GLY A 243 16.45 31.72 -38.09
CA GLY A 243 17.10 30.82 -39.04
C GLY A 243 17.83 29.68 -38.34
N ARG A 244 18.90 29.98 -37.59
CA ARG A 244 19.70 28.98 -36.84
C ARG A 244 19.44 28.98 -35.33
N CYS A 245 18.53 29.82 -34.85
CA CYS A 245 18.05 29.83 -33.49
C CYS A 245 16.57 30.19 -33.47
N ALA A 246 15.84 29.69 -32.50
CA ALA A 246 14.45 30.06 -32.31
C ALA A 246 14.08 30.08 -30.83
N TYR A 247 13.15 30.96 -30.52
CA TYR A 247 12.48 31.03 -29.23
C TYR A 247 11.01 30.73 -29.45
N THR A 248 10.46 29.72 -28.78
CA THR A 248 9.05 29.34 -28.87
C THR A 248 8.47 29.29 -27.46
N ARG A 249 7.58 30.21 -27.12
CA ARG A 249 6.94 30.26 -25.78
C ARG A 249 5.44 30.32 -25.91
N GLY A 250 4.73 29.48 -25.18
CA GLY A 250 3.27 29.38 -25.32
C GLY A 250 2.55 28.85 -24.10
N ILE A 251 1.24 28.73 -24.29
CA ILE A 251 0.29 28.25 -23.30
C ILE A 251 -0.50 27.09 -23.90
N GLN A 252 -0.72 26.06 -23.07
CA GLN A 252 -1.67 25.00 -23.32
C GLN A 252 -2.65 24.88 -22.16
N ILE A 253 -3.94 24.86 -22.46
CA ILE A 253 -5.01 24.67 -21.47
C ILE A 253 -5.51 23.23 -21.58
N MET A 254 -5.49 22.50 -20.47
CA MET A 254 -5.95 21.12 -20.35
C MET A 254 -7.16 21.09 -19.41
N ARG A 255 -8.34 20.94 -19.99
CA ARG A 255 -9.61 20.81 -19.25
C ARG A 255 -9.86 19.36 -18.85
N PRO A 256 -10.68 19.11 -17.80
CA PRO A 256 -11.22 17.78 -17.54
C PRO A 256 -11.81 17.14 -18.80
N ARG A 257 -11.43 15.88 -19.06
CA ARG A 257 -11.88 15.05 -20.19
C ARG A 257 -13.22 14.40 -19.88
N ARG A 258 -13.43 13.97 -18.63
CA ARG A 258 -14.70 13.45 -18.12
C ARG A 258 -15.66 14.59 -17.76
N GLY A 259 -16.95 14.38 -17.99
CA GLY A 259 -17.99 15.31 -17.53
C GLY A 259 -18.10 15.29 -16.00
N ALA A 260 -18.49 16.42 -15.40
CA ALA A 260 -18.55 16.57 -13.95
C ALA A 260 -19.39 15.48 -13.26
N ASP A 261 -20.57 15.17 -13.77
CA ASP A 261 -21.46 14.14 -13.23
C ASP A 261 -20.80 12.75 -13.24
N GLN A 262 -20.02 12.43 -14.28
CA GLN A 262 -19.31 11.15 -14.37
C GLN A 262 -18.21 11.05 -13.32
N VAL A 263 -17.48 12.15 -13.08
CA VAL A 263 -16.45 12.22 -12.03
C VAL A 263 -17.10 12.09 -10.66
N PHE A 264 -18.18 12.83 -10.40
CA PHE A 264 -18.89 12.80 -9.12
C PHE A 264 -19.45 11.41 -8.82
N GLN A 265 -20.05 10.77 -9.82
CA GLN A 265 -20.54 9.40 -9.71
C GLN A 265 -19.37 8.44 -9.40
N GLY A 266 -18.27 8.52 -10.15
CA GLY A 266 -17.11 7.65 -9.95
C GLY A 266 -16.46 7.77 -8.55
N MET A 267 -16.38 9.00 -8.02
CA MET A 267 -15.87 9.23 -6.65
C MET A 267 -16.85 8.72 -5.59
N THR A 268 -18.15 8.99 -5.76
CA THR A 268 -19.21 8.52 -4.84
C THR A 268 -19.29 7.00 -4.81
N ASP A 269 -19.19 6.37 -5.97
CA ASP A 269 -19.14 4.91 -6.14
C ASP A 269 -17.88 4.32 -5.50
N GLY A 270 -16.75 5.04 -5.56
CA GLY A 270 -15.53 4.68 -4.84
C GLY A 270 -15.71 4.68 -3.32
N TRP A 271 -16.31 5.74 -2.76
CA TRP A 271 -16.55 5.86 -1.31
C TRP A 271 -17.60 4.89 -0.78
N SER A 272 -18.68 4.68 -1.55
CA SER A 272 -19.76 3.76 -1.17
C SER A 272 -19.43 2.29 -1.50
N GLY A 273 -18.34 2.03 -2.22
CA GLY A 273 -17.99 0.70 -2.70
C GLY A 273 -18.90 0.17 -3.81
N ASN A 274 -19.72 1.04 -4.41
CA ASN A 274 -20.68 0.75 -5.49
C ASN A 274 -20.12 0.93 -6.91
N LYS A 275 -18.79 1.11 -7.08
CA LYS A 275 -18.17 1.00 -8.41
C LYS A 275 -18.71 -0.25 -9.09
N SER A 276 -19.06 -0.17 -10.38
CA SER A 276 -19.62 -1.30 -11.15
C SER A 276 -18.72 -2.52 -11.01
N LYS A 277 -19.01 -3.36 -10.02
CA LYS A 277 -18.19 -4.49 -9.64
C LYS A 277 -18.65 -5.65 -10.49
N GLN A 278 -17.68 -6.37 -11.02
CA GLN A 278 -17.95 -7.70 -11.51
C GLN A 278 -18.13 -8.61 -10.29
N TYR A 279 -19.07 -9.53 -10.37
CA TYR A 279 -19.41 -10.46 -9.32
C TYR A 279 -19.20 -11.89 -9.82
N VAL A 280 -18.78 -12.77 -8.93
CA VAL A 280 -18.63 -14.20 -9.21
C VAL A 280 -19.77 -14.99 -8.58
N GLU A 281 -20.03 -16.17 -9.12
CA GLU A 281 -20.97 -17.13 -8.52
C GLU A 281 -20.22 -18.24 -7.81
N PHE A 282 -20.53 -18.46 -6.54
CA PHE A 282 -19.98 -19.56 -5.76
C PHE A 282 -21.00 -20.69 -5.60
N VAL A 283 -20.54 -21.93 -5.65
CA VAL A 283 -21.28 -23.07 -5.11
C VAL A 283 -21.35 -22.89 -3.59
N ALA A 284 -22.57 -22.70 -3.09
CA ALA A 284 -22.86 -22.34 -1.71
C ALA A 284 -24.11 -23.07 -1.21
N HIS A 285 -24.20 -23.21 0.11
CA HIS A 285 -25.38 -23.77 0.76
C HIS A 285 -26.43 -22.66 0.92
N ASP A 286 -27.44 -22.68 0.05
CA ASP A 286 -28.59 -21.79 0.12
C ASP A 286 -29.46 -22.17 1.31
N TRP A 287 -29.13 -21.63 2.49
CA TRP A 287 -29.88 -21.84 3.71
C TRP A 287 -31.33 -21.43 3.64
N ARG A 288 -31.70 -20.49 2.76
CA ARG A 288 -33.09 -20.07 2.64
C ARG A 288 -33.93 -21.14 1.96
N ASN A 289 -33.40 -21.69 0.87
CA ASN A 289 -34.11 -22.64 0.02
C ASN A 289 -33.65 -24.09 0.25
N GLU A 290 -32.85 -24.33 1.29
CA GLU A 290 -32.35 -25.64 1.75
C GLU A 290 -31.71 -26.48 0.63
N ARG A 291 -30.87 -25.86 -0.21
CA ARG A 291 -30.26 -26.53 -1.36
C ARG A 291 -28.83 -26.08 -1.62
N LEU A 292 -28.09 -26.91 -2.35
CA LEU A 292 -26.84 -26.48 -2.96
C LEU A 292 -27.17 -25.69 -4.24
N ALA A 293 -26.63 -24.47 -4.36
CA ALA A 293 -26.86 -23.61 -5.50
C ALA A 293 -25.62 -22.80 -5.86
N LYS A 294 -25.57 -22.29 -7.09
CA LYS A 294 -24.66 -21.21 -7.45
C LYS A 294 -25.29 -19.89 -7.01
N ILE A 295 -24.61 -19.17 -6.12
CA ILE A 295 -25.06 -17.89 -5.57
C ILE A 295 -24.06 -16.81 -5.99
N SER A 296 -24.55 -15.77 -6.65
CA SER A 296 -23.77 -14.60 -7.04
C SER A 296 -23.43 -13.73 -5.82
N THR A 297 -22.24 -13.14 -5.81
CA THR A 297 -21.86 -12.10 -4.84
C THR A 297 -22.51 -10.74 -5.12
N ASP A 298 -23.25 -10.59 -6.22
CA ASP A 298 -24.00 -9.38 -6.53
C ASP A 298 -25.01 -9.05 -5.40
N PRO A 299 -25.00 -7.83 -4.84
CA PRO A 299 -26.04 -7.36 -3.90
C PRO A 299 -27.47 -7.65 -4.33
N ALA A 300 -27.77 -7.51 -5.62
CA ALA A 300 -29.12 -7.72 -6.15
C ALA A 300 -29.50 -9.20 -6.27
N ALA A 301 -28.54 -10.14 -6.15
CA ALA A 301 -28.77 -11.57 -6.30
C ALA A 301 -29.05 -12.31 -4.98
N THR A 302 -29.03 -11.61 -3.85
CA THR A 302 -29.28 -12.17 -2.51
C THR A 302 -30.27 -11.31 -1.75
N THR A 303 -30.82 -11.84 -0.65
CA THR A 303 -31.60 -11.05 0.32
C THR A 303 -31.07 -11.25 1.74
N ASN A 304 -31.56 -10.44 2.69
CA ASN A 304 -31.32 -10.61 4.12
C ASN A 304 -32.55 -11.20 4.82
N TYR A 305 -32.41 -11.53 6.11
CA TYR A 305 -33.48 -12.10 6.94
C TYR A 305 -34.70 -11.18 7.11
N PHE A 306 -34.58 -9.88 6.81
CA PHE A 306 -35.63 -8.88 7.00
C PHE A 306 -36.38 -8.54 5.70
N GLN A 307 -35.85 -8.90 4.53
CA GLN A 307 -36.37 -8.53 3.20
C GLN A 307 -36.75 -9.78 2.37
N THR A 308 -37.42 -10.72 3.01
CA THR A 308 -37.77 -12.01 2.40
C THR A 308 -39.09 -11.98 1.62
N GLU A 309 -39.98 -11.04 1.94
CA GLU A 309 -41.29 -10.95 1.29
C GLU A 309 -41.17 -10.71 -0.23
N GLY A 310 -41.93 -11.46 -1.02
CA GLY A 310 -42.06 -11.23 -2.47
C GLY A 310 -40.90 -11.71 -3.35
N ASN A 311 -39.90 -12.42 -2.81
CA ASN A 311 -38.81 -13.01 -3.60
C ASN A 311 -38.35 -14.36 -3.02
N ASN A 312 -37.56 -15.15 -3.76
CA ASN A 312 -36.96 -16.43 -3.31
C ASN A 312 -35.42 -16.40 -3.38
N LEU A 313 -34.82 -15.21 -3.32
CA LEU A 313 -33.37 -15.05 -3.39
C LEU A 313 -32.68 -15.73 -2.19
N PRO A 314 -31.49 -16.34 -2.38
CA PRO A 314 -30.72 -16.90 -1.28
C PRO A 314 -30.39 -15.86 -0.20
N PHE A 315 -30.18 -16.31 1.03
CA PHE A 315 -29.68 -15.41 2.07
C PHE A 315 -28.25 -14.97 1.76
N GLU A 316 -27.93 -13.70 2.00
CA GLU A 316 -26.57 -13.19 1.83
C GLU A 316 -25.57 -13.80 2.83
N LEU A 317 -26.10 -14.38 3.93
CA LEU A 317 -25.36 -15.18 4.91
C LEU A 317 -25.26 -16.66 4.54
N SER A 318 -25.72 -17.07 3.35
CA SER A 318 -25.47 -18.43 2.86
C SER A 318 -23.95 -18.69 2.74
N PRO A 319 -23.42 -19.78 3.29
CA PRO A 319 -21.98 -20.05 3.27
C PRO A 319 -21.53 -20.72 1.98
N ALA A 320 -20.42 -20.23 1.43
CA ALA A 320 -19.62 -20.91 0.41
C ALA A 320 -18.44 -21.63 1.08
N PHE A 321 -17.99 -22.74 0.48
CA PHE A 321 -16.93 -23.60 1.02
C PHE A 321 -15.75 -23.69 0.06
N PHE A 322 -14.56 -23.80 0.62
CA PHE A 322 -13.29 -23.69 -0.09
C PHE A 322 -12.27 -24.68 0.45
N ARG A 323 -11.38 -25.16 -0.43
CA ARG A 323 -10.20 -25.87 0.04
C ARG A 323 -9.27 -24.93 0.82
N ALA A 324 -8.60 -25.43 1.86
CA ALA A 324 -7.78 -24.62 2.76
C ALA A 324 -6.64 -23.84 2.07
N GLU A 325 -6.20 -24.29 0.89
CA GLU A 325 -5.17 -23.64 0.08
C GLU A 325 -5.57 -22.23 -0.39
N VAL A 326 -6.85 -21.86 -0.33
CA VAL A 326 -7.31 -20.49 -0.60
C VAL A 326 -6.58 -19.46 0.27
N LEU A 327 -6.18 -19.85 1.48
CA LEU A 327 -5.46 -18.99 2.43
C LEU A 327 -3.94 -18.97 2.21
N SER A 328 -3.38 -19.89 1.42
CA SER A 328 -1.92 -20.03 1.24
C SER A 328 -1.29 -18.76 0.66
N LYS A 329 -1.93 -18.14 -0.33
CA LYS A 329 -1.50 -16.87 -0.93
C LYS A 329 -1.24 -15.79 0.14
N TYR A 330 -2.17 -15.66 1.07
CA TYR A 330 -2.13 -14.64 2.12
C TYR A 330 -1.09 -14.97 3.21
N LYS A 331 -0.78 -16.26 3.42
CA LYS A 331 0.24 -16.70 4.40
C LYS A 331 1.66 -16.44 3.90
N THR A 332 1.87 -16.45 2.58
CA THR A 332 3.16 -16.27 1.93
C THR A 332 3.60 -14.81 1.89
N ASP A 333 2.72 -13.88 1.52
CA ASP A 333 3.04 -12.45 1.42
C ASP A 333 2.55 -11.67 2.66
N ARG A 334 3.35 -11.76 3.73
CA ARG A 334 3.02 -11.17 5.05
C ARG A 334 3.26 -9.65 5.13
N GLU A 335 3.90 -9.05 4.12
CA GLU A 335 4.07 -7.58 4.03
C GLU A 335 2.84 -6.91 3.42
N LYS A 336 2.07 -7.67 2.64
CA LYS A 336 0.85 -7.22 1.99
C LYS A 336 -0.42 -7.66 2.72
N TYR A 337 -0.46 -8.90 3.21
CA TYR A 337 -1.65 -9.47 3.84
C TYR A 337 -1.45 -9.70 5.33
N THR A 338 -2.52 -9.46 6.09
CA THR A 338 -2.62 -9.83 7.50
C THR A 338 -3.71 -10.87 7.66
N ILE A 339 -3.34 -12.03 8.20
CA ILE A 339 -4.27 -13.09 8.57
C ILE A 339 -4.41 -13.12 10.07
N LYS A 340 -5.65 -13.04 10.52
CA LYS A 340 -6.07 -13.37 11.88
C LYS A 340 -6.96 -14.61 11.84
N ASP A 341 -7.39 -15.02 13.02
CA ASP A 341 -8.18 -16.24 13.25
C ASP A 341 -9.41 -16.38 12.32
N ARG A 342 -10.14 -15.28 12.08
CA ARG A 342 -11.35 -15.24 11.23
C ARG A 342 -11.42 -14.03 10.30
N GLU A 343 -10.27 -13.42 10.04
CA GLU A 343 -10.16 -12.23 9.20
C GLU A 343 -8.91 -12.32 8.32
N VAL A 344 -9.07 -12.01 7.03
CA VAL A 344 -7.95 -11.72 6.13
C VAL A 344 -8.09 -10.29 5.67
N SER A 345 -7.00 -9.53 5.70
CA SER A 345 -7.00 -8.15 5.20
C SER A 345 -5.79 -7.90 4.31
N CYS A 346 -5.94 -7.00 3.35
CA CYS A 346 -4.87 -6.49 2.51
C CYS A 346 -4.67 -5.01 2.81
N ARG A 347 -3.65 -4.71 3.64
CA ARG A 347 -3.33 -3.34 4.11
C ARG A 347 -4.61 -2.56 4.47
N ALA A 348 -4.88 -1.46 3.77
CA ALA A 348 -6.09 -0.66 3.91
C ALA A 348 -7.07 -0.83 2.72
N ALA A 349 -6.77 -1.73 1.77
CA ALA A 349 -7.53 -1.86 0.54
C ALA A 349 -8.84 -2.65 0.73
N TRP A 350 -8.76 -3.80 1.40
CA TRP A 350 -9.93 -4.64 1.67
C TRP A 350 -9.71 -5.56 2.87
N HIS A 351 -10.81 -6.08 3.38
CA HIS A 351 -10.80 -7.10 4.41
C HIS A 351 -11.98 -8.07 4.22
N LEU A 352 -11.73 -9.34 4.46
CA LEU A 352 -12.71 -10.41 4.53
C LEU A 352 -12.87 -10.81 5.99
N ARG A 353 -14.07 -10.65 6.53
CA ARG A 353 -14.43 -11.13 7.87
C ARG A 353 -15.19 -12.44 7.77
N GLY A 354 -15.36 -13.08 8.91
CA GLY A 354 -16.34 -14.16 9.05
C GLY A 354 -15.94 -15.49 8.43
N TYR A 355 -14.73 -15.61 7.86
CA TYR A 355 -14.26 -16.93 7.43
C TYR A 355 -13.89 -17.78 8.64
N ASP A 356 -14.09 -19.10 8.53
CA ASP A 356 -13.62 -20.07 9.53
C ASP A 356 -13.38 -21.43 8.89
N VAL A 357 -12.82 -22.39 9.63
CA VAL A 357 -12.53 -23.75 9.17
C VAL A 357 -13.45 -24.74 9.86
N ASN A 358 -14.19 -25.53 9.08
CA ASN A 358 -15.09 -26.55 9.63
C ASN A 358 -14.37 -27.84 10.02
N GLU A 359 -15.12 -28.81 10.53
CA GLU A 359 -14.61 -30.13 10.95
C GLU A 359 -13.99 -30.95 9.80
N ALA A 360 -14.45 -30.74 8.56
CA ALA A 360 -13.89 -31.36 7.37
C ALA A 360 -12.62 -30.67 6.85
N GLY A 361 -12.13 -29.63 7.55
CA GLY A 361 -10.95 -28.86 7.14
C GLY A 361 -11.21 -27.89 5.97
N GLN A 362 -12.48 -27.66 5.62
CA GLN A 362 -12.85 -26.68 4.60
C GLN A 362 -12.93 -25.28 5.21
N VAL A 363 -12.41 -24.30 4.48
CA VAL A 363 -12.64 -22.89 4.79
C VAL A 363 -14.05 -22.54 4.32
N HIS A 364 -14.84 -21.88 5.15
CA HIS A 364 -16.13 -21.33 4.75
C HIS A 364 -16.14 -19.81 4.93
N ALA A 365 -16.92 -19.11 4.11
CA ALA A 365 -17.17 -17.67 4.21
C ALA A 365 -18.58 -17.35 3.70
N TYR A 366 -19.17 -16.25 4.18
CA TYR A 366 -20.50 -15.82 3.77
C TYR A 366 -20.46 -15.07 2.43
N ILE A 367 -21.52 -15.20 1.62
CA ILE A 367 -21.62 -14.50 0.32
C ILE A 367 -21.50 -12.98 0.48
N CYS A 368 -22.09 -12.41 1.53
CA CYS A 368 -21.99 -10.98 1.83
C CYS A 368 -20.55 -10.52 2.13
N ASP A 369 -19.74 -11.35 2.78
CA ASP A 369 -18.34 -11.02 3.08
C ASP A 369 -17.48 -11.17 1.83
N LEU A 370 -17.70 -12.22 1.03
CA LEU A 370 -17.01 -12.44 -0.25
C LEU A 370 -17.29 -11.32 -1.25
N ARG A 371 -18.48 -10.73 -1.23
CA ARG A 371 -18.85 -9.55 -2.02
C ARG A 371 -17.95 -8.34 -1.76
N ALA A 372 -17.43 -8.18 -0.54
CA ALA A 372 -16.59 -7.04 -0.19
C ALA A 372 -15.20 -7.12 -0.83
N LEU A 373 -14.78 -8.31 -1.29
CA LEU A 373 -13.51 -8.52 -1.95
C LEU A 373 -13.46 -7.86 -3.35
N PRO A 374 -12.29 -7.36 -3.79
CA PRO A 374 -12.06 -7.02 -5.18
C PRO A 374 -12.34 -8.21 -6.11
N TYR A 375 -12.75 -7.94 -7.34
CA TYR A 375 -13.13 -9.00 -8.28
C TYR A 375 -12.02 -10.04 -8.52
N THR A 376 -10.75 -9.61 -8.58
CA THR A 376 -9.60 -10.51 -8.72
C THR A 376 -9.43 -11.44 -7.50
N GLU A 377 -9.74 -10.96 -6.31
CA GLU A 377 -9.76 -11.78 -5.10
C GLU A 377 -10.97 -12.73 -5.10
N GLN A 378 -12.15 -12.27 -5.54
CA GLN A 378 -13.30 -13.17 -5.72
C GLN A 378 -12.99 -14.33 -6.67
N LEU A 379 -12.29 -14.06 -7.78
CA LEU A 379 -11.82 -15.09 -8.72
C LEU A 379 -10.80 -16.06 -8.08
N HIS A 380 -9.89 -15.54 -7.24
CA HIS A 380 -8.97 -16.38 -6.47
C HIS A 380 -9.75 -17.35 -5.58
N TRP A 381 -10.72 -16.84 -4.80
CA TRP A 381 -11.57 -17.69 -3.96
C TRP A 381 -12.37 -18.70 -4.80
N LEU A 382 -12.86 -18.30 -5.99
CA LEU A 382 -13.64 -19.17 -6.86
C LEU A 382 -12.83 -20.39 -7.33
N ALA A 383 -11.53 -20.24 -7.57
CA ALA A 383 -10.64 -21.33 -7.97
C ALA A 383 -10.51 -22.45 -6.91
N PHE A 384 -10.83 -22.14 -5.65
CA PHE A 384 -10.80 -23.09 -4.53
C PHE A 384 -12.20 -23.50 -4.03
N ASN A 385 -13.27 -23.00 -4.65
CA ASN A 385 -14.63 -23.29 -4.25
C ASN A 385 -14.97 -24.77 -4.49
N VAL A 386 -15.56 -25.41 -3.48
CA VAL A 386 -15.90 -26.83 -3.45
C VAL A 386 -17.25 -27.03 -2.77
N GLU A 387 -17.87 -28.18 -2.99
CA GLU A 387 -19.10 -28.56 -2.28
C GLU A 387 -18.83 -28.76 -0.78
N PRO A 388 -19.79 -28.43 0.09
CA PRO A 388 -19.67 -28.66 1.53
C PRO A 388 -19.58 -30.16 1.84
N GLN A 389 -18.57 -30.54 2.60
CA GLN A 389 -18.44 -31.87 3.20
C GLN A 389 -18.99 -31.89 4.64
N ALA A 390 -19.07 -30.72 5.27
CA ALA A 390 -19.66 -30.49 6.57
C ALA A 390 -20.30 -29.09 6.62
N GLY A 391 -21.01 -28.78 7.70
CA GLY A 391 -21.55 -27.45 7.95
C GLY A 391 -20.47 -26.39 8.20
N ILE A 392 -20.90 -25.18 8.57
CA ILE A 392 -19.99 -24.17 9.13
C ILE A 392 -19.46 -24.62 10.49
N SER A 393 -18.36 -24.02 10.96
CA SER A 393 -17.79 -24.37 12.26
C SER A 393 -18.77 -24.12 13.42
N GLU A 394 -18.71 -24.94 14.48
CA GLU A 394 -19.49 -24.71 15.70
C GLU A 394 -19.26 -23.31 16.27
N ARG A 395 -17.99 -22.85 16.22
CA ARG A 395 -17.59 -21.50 16.60
C ARG A 395 -18.32 -20.42 15.79
N ALA A 396 -18.50 -20.61 14.48
CA ALA A 396 -19.25 -19.67 13.65
C ALA A 396 -20.73 -19.64 14.01
N ILE A 397 -21.34 -20.79 14.31
CA ILE A 397 -22.73 -20.85 14.75
C ILE A 397 -22.93 -20.03 16.03
N ILE A 398 -22.06 -20.24 17.02
CA ILE A 398 -22.13 -19.56 18.33
C ILE A 398 -21.89 -18.05 18.16
N ASN A 399 -20.79 -17.66 17.52
CA ASN A 399 -20.39 -16.27 17.45
C ASN A 399 -21.30 -15.44 16.51
N ASP A 400 -21.61 -15.97 15.31
CA ASP A 400 -22.23 -15.17 14.25
C ASP A 400 -23.76 -15.18 14.33
N PHE A 401 -24.37 -16.23 14.92
CA PHE A 401 -25.83 -16.39 14.97
C PHE A 401 -26.41 -16.37 16.38
N GLN A 402 -25.73 -16.97 17.37
CA GLN A 402 -26.20 -16.92 18.76
C GLN A 402 -25.78 -15.62 19.45
N GLY A 403 -24.71 -14.98 18.97
CA GLY A 403 -24.15 -13.77 19.58
C GLY A 403 -23.44 -14.04 20.90
N ASP A 404 -23.06 -15.29 21.14
CA ASP A 404 -22.40 -15.75 22.36
C ASP A 404 -20.89 -15.89 22.17
N PHE A 405 -20.16 -15.92 23.29
CA PHE A 405 -18.74 -16.27 23.28
C PHE A 405 -18.58 -17.79 23.38
N VAL A 406 -17.75 -18.37 22.52
CA VAL A 406 -17.34 -19.77 22.67
C VAL A 406 -16.75 -20.04 24.06
N THR A 407 -17.20 -21.13 24.69
CA THR A 407 -16.70 -21.59 25.98
C THR A 407 -15.44 -22.43 25.86
N PHE A 408 -15.18 -23.01 24.68
CA PHE A 408 -13.94 -23.69 24.36
C PHE A 408 -12.94 -22.71 23.72
N ARG A 409 -11.67 -22.82 24.10
CA ARG A 409 -10.58 -22.11 23.43
C ARG A 409 -9.81 -23.11 22.58
N HIS A 410 -9.57 -22.75 21.32
CA HIS A 410 -8.62 -23.51 20.52
C HIS A 410 -7.23 -23.44 21.18
N PRO A 411 -6.43 -24.52 21.14
CA PRO A 411 -5.16 -24.57 21.86
C PRO A 411 -4.19 -23.41 21.57
N ARG A 412 -4.15 -22.93 20.32
CA ARG A 412 -3.37 -21.74 19.95
C ARG A 412 -3.82 -20.50 20.72
N GLU A 413 -5.13 -20.29 20.83
CA GLU A 413 -5.71 -19.10 21.47
C GLU A 413 -5.44 -19.09 22.98
N GLU A 414 -5.30 -20.26 23.61
CA GLU A 414 -4.84 -20.37 24.98
C GLU A 414 -3.39 -19.90 25.14
N VAL A 415 -2.48 -20.37 24.27
CA VAL A 415 -1.09 -19.90 24.23
C VAL A 415 -1.06 -18.38 24.05
N MET A 416 -1.80 -17.85 23.07
CA MET A 416 -1.91 -16.42 22.79
C MET A 416 -2.44 -15.64 24.00
N SER A 417 -3.45 -16.17 24.69
CA SER A 417 -3.99 -15.54 25.90
C SER A 417 -2.95 -15.42 27.01
N ILE A 418 -2.12 -16.46 27.22
CA ILE A 418 -1.09 -16.45 28.26
C ILE A 418 0.00 -15.44 27.92
N VAL A 419 0.54 -15.47 26.70
CA VAL A 419 1.61 -14.54 26.31
C VAL A 419 1.13 -13.08 26.25
N ARG A 420 -0.15 -12.81 25.90
CA ARG A 420 -0.75 -11.47 26.03
C ARG A 420 -0.77 -11.02 27.48
N ARG A 421 -1.22 -11.87 28.41
CA ARG A 421 -1.19 -11.54 29.85
C ARG A 421 0.23 -11.23 30.32
N TRP A 422 1.22 -12.05 29.96
CA TRP A 422 2.62 -11.84 30.35
C TRP A 422 3.18 -10.51 29.82
N ARG A 423 2.88 -10.19 28.54
CA ARG A 423 3.23 -8.90 27.94
C ARG A 423 2.61 -7.73 28.69
N ASP A 424 1.30 -7.80 28.95
CA ASP A 424 0.53 -6.70 29.56
C ASP A 424 0.94 -6.47 31.02
N ARG A 425 1.24 -7.56 31.75
CA ARG A 425 1.79 -7.52 33.10
C ARG A 425 3.28 -7.13 33.15
N LYS A 426 3.97 -7.15 32.01
CA LYS A 426 5.43 -6.91 31.91
C LYS A 426 6.24 -7.80 32.85
N VAL A 427 5.97 -9.10 32.83
CA VAL A 427 6.71 -10.07 33.66
C VAL A 427 8.21 -10.04 33.35
N GLU A 428 9.06 -10.21 34.36
CA GLU A 428 10.51 -10.05 34.18
C GLU A 428 11.14 -11.23 33.42
N TRP A 429 10.58 -12.43 33.55
CA TRP A 429 11.14 -13.68 33.01
C TRP A 429 10.82 -13.93 31.54
N TRP A 430 10.00 -13.09 30.90
CA TRP A 430 9.63 -13.24 29.49
C TRP A 430 9.31 -11.90 28.83
N LYS A 431 9.72 -11.71 27.58
CA LYS A 431 9.34 -10.54 26.75
C LYS A 431 8.98 -10.91 25.32
N LEU A 432 8.05 -10.16 24.77
CA LEU A 432 7.71 -10.22 23.35
C LEU A 432 8.82 -9.55 22.52
N ARG A 433 9.52 -10.33 21.70
CA ARG A 433 10.65 -9.86 20.86
C ARG A 433 10.18 -9.07 19.63
N ASN A 434 9.06 -9.48 19.07
CA ASN A 434 8.45 -8.88 17.89
C ASN A 434 6.93 -8.97 18.04
N SER A 435 6.23 -7.85 17.95
CA SER A 435 4.77 -7.76 18.04
C SER A 435 4.06 -8.63 17.00
N ASP A 436 4.62 -8.73 15.79
CA ASP A 436 4.00 -9.43 14.67
C ASP A 436 3.90 -10.95 14.90
N LEU A 437 4.70 -11.51 15.82
CA LEU A 437 4.68 -12.95 16.10
C LEU A 437 3.32 -13.42 16.63
N MET A 438 2.56 -12.53 17.27
CA MET A 438 1.22 -12.85 17.76
C MET A 438 0.25 -13.11 16.60
N ASP A 439 0.44 -12.43 15.46
CA ASP A 439 -0.40 -12.58 14.27
C ASP A 439 0.18 -13.61 13.29
N ARG A 440 1.48 -13.92 13.35
CA ARG A 440 2.16 -14.84 12.41
C ARG A 440 2.08 -16.31 12.79
N ALA A 441 2.03 -16.66 14.08
CA ALA A 441 1.99 -18.05 14.55
C ALA A 441 0.60 -18.68 14.32
N ASN A 442 0.21 -18.82 13.06
CA ASN A 442 -1.08 -19.31 12.60
C ASN A 442 -1.09 -20.83 12.48
N ILE A 443 -2.29 -21.42 12.59
CA ILE A 443 -2.48 -22.86 12.43
C ILE A 443 -2.16 -23.26 10.97
N PRO A 444 -1.34 -24.31 10.75
CA PRO A 444 -1.15 -24.86 9.41
C PRO A 444 -2.41 -25.59 8.98
N LEU A 445 -3.04 -25.13 7.89
CA LEU A 445 -4.34 -25.63 7.45
C LEU A 445 -4.25 -26.57 6.24
N THR A 446 -3.11 -26.62 5.56
CA THR A 446 -2.89 -27.51 4.40
C THR A 446 -1.96 -28.67 4.74
N ALA A 447 -1.82 -29.61 3.81
CA ALA A 447 -0.82 -30.67 3.86
C ALA A 447 0.61 -30.18 3.52
N SER A 448 0.85 -28.87 3.40
CA SER A 448 2.17 -28.32 3.10
C SER A 448 3.11 -28.46 4.30
N LYS A 449 4.21 -29.19 4.10
CA LYS A 449 5.29 -29.29 5.08
C LYS A 449 5.90 -27.91 5.39
N ASP A 450 6.03 -27.06 4.38
CA ASP A 450 6.65 -25.74 4.55
C ASP A 450 5.75 -24.82 5.39
N GLU A 451 4.43 -24.88 5.19
CA GLU A 451 3.47 -24.14 6.03
C GLU A 451 3.54 -24.59 7.50
N TRP A 452 3.58 -25.90 7.72
CA TRP A 452 3.74 -26.46 9.06
C TRP A 452 5.05 -26.05 9.72
N ALA A 453 6.16 -26.11 8.98
CA ALA A 453 7.48 -25.74 9.49
C ALA A 453 7.56 -24.26 9.88
N GLU A 454 7.01 -23.36 9.05
CA GLU A 454 6.93 -21.93 9.35
C GLU A 454 6.04 -21.65 10.57
N ALA A 455 4.88 -22.31 10.68
CA ALA A 455 4.00 -22.17 11.83
C ALA A 455 4.70 -22.57 13.13
N VAL A 456 5.41 -23.71 13.14
CA VAL A 456 6.21 -24.15 14.29
C VAL A 456 7.33 -23.15 14.58
N MET A 457 8.03 -22.64 13.56
CA MET A 457 9.11 -21.67 13.76
C MET A 457 8.61 -20.37 14.41
N ASP A 458 7.48 -19.83 13.95
CA ASP A 458 6.87 -18.64 14.51
C ASP A 458 6.37 -18.88 15.93
N LEU A 459 5.80 -20.06 16.21
CA LEU A 459 5.42 -20.47 17.56
C LEU A 459 6.65 -20.52 18.49
N THR A 460 7.76 -21.14 18.06
CA THR A 460 8.99 -21.20 18.86
C THR A 460 9.56 -19.81 19.15
N LYS A 461 9.59 -18.92 18.15
CA LYS A 461 10.02 -17.52 18.31
C LYS A 461 9.15 -16.78 19.32
N LEU A 462 7.84 -17.01 19.29
CA LEU A 462 6.89 -16.40 20.21
C LEU A 462 7.10 -16.88 21.64
N VAL A 463 7.18 -18.20 21.86
CA VAL A 463 7.15 -18.76 23.22
C VAL A 463 8.56 -18.96 23.81
N VAL A 464 9.46 -19.66 23.12
CA VAL A 464 10.77 -20.08 23.67
C VAL A 464 11.77 -18.92 23.67
N GLU A 465 11.85 -18.15 22.59
CA GLU A 465 12.85 -17.07 22.45
C GLU A 465 12.52 -15.81 23.26
N GLY A 466 11.29 -15.73 23.77
CA GLY A 466 10.86 -14.66 24.67
C GLY A 466 11.41 -14.78 26.08
N PHE A 467 11.79 -15.97 26.55
CA PHE A 467 12.27 -16.16 27.92
C PHE A 467 13.64 -15.52 28.18
N GLU A 468 13.81 -14.92 29.36
CA GLU A 468 15.03 -14.26 29.79
C GLU A 468 15.83 -15.12 30.78
N THR A 469 17.11 -15.35 30.50
CA THR A 469 17.96 -16.21 31.34
C THR A 469 18.34 -15.58 32.67
N LYS A 470 18.62 -14.26 32.69
CA LYS A 470 19.08 -13.56 33.89
C LYS A 470 18.06 -13.58 35.04
N PRO A 471 16.77 -13.22 34.82
CA PRO A 471 15.74 -13.28 35.86
C PRO A 471 15.50 -14.71 36.37
N LEU A 472 15.55 -15.71 35.47
CA LEU A 472 15.40 -17.12 35.86
C LEU A 472 16.54 -17.60 36.76
N ARG A 473 17.79 -17.26 36.43
CA ARG A 473 18.97 -17.59 37.27
C ARG A 473 18.87 -16.93 38.65
N GLN A 474 18.53 -15.64 38.70
CA GLN A 474 18.33 -14.92 39.95
C GLN A 474 17.27 -15.58 40.85
N ARG A 475 16.25 -16.19 40.25
CA ARG A 475 15.21 -16.91 41.00
C ARG A 475 15.70 -18.26 41.52
N LEU A 476 16.42 -19.02 40.70
CA LEU A 476 17.05 -20.27 41.15
C LEU A 476 18.05 -20.02 42.29
N ASP A 477 18.81 -18.91 42.23
CA ASP A 477 19.71 -18.49 43.31
C ASP A 477 18.95 -18.28 44.64
N ARG A 478 17.80 -17.58 44.60
CA ARG A 478 16.95 -17.36 45.79
C ARG A 478 16.41 -18.66 46.38
N LEU A 479 16.08 -19.62 45.52
CA LEU A 479 15.58 -20.94 45.89
C LEU A 479 16.69 -21.94 46.23
N SER A 480 17.96 -21.52 46.19
CA SER A 480 19.14 -22.38 46.43
C SER A 480 19.18 -23.63 45.53
N VAL A 481 18.76 -23.48 44.26
CA VAL A 481 18.75 -24.56 43.26
C VAL A 481 19.98 -24.46 42.37
N GLU A 482 20.77 -25.54 42.29
CA GLU A 482 22.00 -25.55 41.50
C GLU A 482 21.75 -25.56 39.97
N TYR A 483 22.47 -24.68 39.27
CA TYR A 483 22.52 -24.66 37.80
C TYR A 483 23.94 -24.45 37.27
N THR A 484 24.15 -24.83 36.01
CA THR A 484 25.43 -24.66 35.32
C THR A 484 25.35 -23.50 34.33
N ASP A 485 26.49 -22.96 33.93
CA ASP A 485 26.52 -21.90 32.89
C ASP A 485 26.06 -22.38 31.52
N SER A 486 26.14 -23.69 31.26
CA SER A 486 25.63 -24.32 30.03
C SER A 486 24.11 -24.50 30.02
N ASP A 487 23.44 -24.35 31.17
CA ASP A 487 21.98 -24.45 31.24
C ASP A 487 21.31 -23.31 30.47
N ARG A 488 20.63 -23.71 29.40
CA ARG A 488 19.78 -22.85 28.56
C ARG A 488 18.40 -22.66 29.21
N THR A 489 17.61 -21.74 28.67
CA THR A 489 16.34 -21.27 29.26
C THR A 489 15.36 -22.38 29.61
N LEU A 490 15.16 -23.39 28.74
CA LEU A 490 14.27 -24.52 29.03
C LEU A 490 14.77 -25.39 30.19
N ALA A 491 16.08 -25.60 30.31
CA ALA A 491 16.65 -26.36 31.42
C ALA A 491 16.50 -25.60 32.76
N LEU A 492 16.68 -24.27 32.73
CA LEU A 492 16.46 -23.42 33.90
C LEU A 492 14.99 -23.44 34.35
N LEU A 493 14.04 -23.37 33.41
CA LEU A 493 12.60 -23.46 33.71
C LEU A 493 12.22 -24.82 34.30
N GLU A 494 12.73 -25.93 33.75
CA GLU A 494 12.48 -27.27 34.31
C GLU A 494 13.04 -27.40 35.73
N LYS A 495 14.23 -26.84 36.01
CA LYS A 495 14.78 -26.79 37.38
C LYS A 495 13.87 -26.02 38.32
N LEU A 496 13.34 -24.88 37.87
CA LEU A 496 12.43 -24.04 38.65
C LEU A 496 11.08 -24.74 38.94
N LEU A 497 10.51 -25.43 37.95
CA LEU A 497 9.24 -26.15 38.09
C LEU A 497 9.31 -27.38 39.00
N ASN A 498 10.51 -27.95 39.14
CA ASN A 498 10.75 -29.18 39.89
C ASN A 498 11.26 -28.94 41.32
N VAL A 499 11.28 -27.69 41.78
CA VAL A 499 11.60 -27.37 43.17
C VAL A 499 10.58 -28.04 44.08
N GLY A 500 11.07 -28.87 45.01
CA GLY A 500 10.23 -29.60 45.97
C GLY A 500 9.49 -30.82 45.40
N ARG A 501 9.66 -31.17 44.12
CA ARG A 501 9.05 -32.37 43.52
C ARG A 501 9.92 -33.60 43.72
N HIS A 502 9.28 -34.76 43.95
CA HIS A 502 9.97 -36.04 43.96
C HIS A 502 10.43 -36.44 42.54
N ARG A 503 11.41 -37.34 42.45
CA ARG A 503 12.03 -37.75 41.17
C ARG A 503 11.00 -38.30 40.17
N ASP A 504 9.97 -38.98 40.67
CA ASP A 504 8.92 -39.61 39.85
C ASP A 504 7.82 -38.61 39.41
N GLU A 505 7.84 -37.38 39.94
CA GLU A 505 6.87 -36.31 39.68
C GLU A 505 7.48 -35.13 38.90
N GLN A 506 8.70 -35.31 38.38
CA GLN A 506 9.40 -34.25 37.66
C GLN A 506 8.66 -33.87 36.38
N MET A 507 8.28 -32.61 36.30
CA MET A 507 7.73 -32.00 35.10
C MET A 507 8.83 -31.79 34.07
N LYS A 508 8.57 -32.22 32.84
CA LYS A 508 9.38 -31.91 31.66
C LYS A 508 8.58 -30.99 30.75
N LEU A 509 9.27 -30.04 30.13
CA LEU A 509 8.67 -29.10 29.17
C LEU A 509 8.66 -29.74 27.78
N SER A 510 7.94 -30.86 27.65
CA SER A 510 7.89 -31.68 26.43
C SER A 510 7.45 -30.91 25.19
N GLY A 511 6.42 -30.06 25.30
CA GLY A 511 5.90 -29.26 24.19
C GLY A 511 6.89 -28.18 23.77
N LEU A 512 7.44 -27.42 24.72
CA LEU A 512 8.45 -26.41 24.43
C LEU A 512 9.76 -27.02 23.90
N ARG A 513 10.18 -28.19 24.42
CA ARG A 513 11.38 -28.89 23.94
C ARG A 513 11.20 -29.47 22.56
N GLU A 514 10.05 -30.07 22.26
CA GLU A 514 9.74 -30.57 20.92
C GLU A 514 9.69 -29.41 19.91
N THR A 515 9.03 -28.31 20.26
CA THR A 515 8.94 -27.11 19.42
C THR A 515 10.32 -26.48 19.16
N GLN A 516 11.21 -26.45 20.15
CA GLN A 516 12.60 -26.00 19.99
C GLN A 516 13.44 -27.01 19.17
N TRP A 517 13.21 -28.31 19.34
CA TRP A 517 13.87 -29.35 18.55
C TRP A 517 13.46 -29.24 17.08
N LEU A 518 12.15 -29.17 16.79
CA LEU A 518 11.61 -28.95 15.46
C LEU A 518 12.19 -27.70 14.82
N ARG A 519 12.22 -26.56 15.52
CA ARG A 519 12.88 -25.35 15.03
C ARG A 519 14.32 -25.60 14.58
N SER A 520 15.11 -26.35 15.35
CA SER A 520 16.51 -26.63 14.99
C SER A 520 16.66 -27.55 13.77
N LYS A 521 15.68 -28.43 13.52
CA LYS A 521 15.69 -29.39 12.41
C LYS A 521 15.05 -28.85 11.14
N LEU A 522 14.12 -27.91 11.28
CA LEU A 522 13.35 -27.31 10.19
C LEU A 522 13.95 -25.99 9.69
N GLN A 523 15.07 -25.52 10.25
CA GLN A 523 15.69 -24.25 9.87
C GLN A 523 16.37 -24.30 8.49
N GLY A 524 15.95 -23.41 7.58
CA GLY A 524 16.47 -23.28 6.21
C GLY A 524 15.91 -24.33 5.24
N HIS A 525 16.28 -24.28 3.96
CA HIS A 525 16.00 -25.34 2.96
C HIS A 525 16.72 -26.67 3.26
N ALA A 526 16.91 -27.01 4.54
CA ALA A 526 17.50 -28.25 4.98
C ALA A 526 16.57 -29.42 4.62
N ARG A 527 16.77 -29.95 3.41
CA ARG A 527 16.29 -31.25 2.92
C ARG A 527 17.02 -32.40 3.65
N GLY A 528 17.14 -32.30 4.97
CA GLY A 528 17.75 -33.33 5.81
C GLY A 528 16.79 -34.50 6.01
N THR A 529 17.33 -35.71 6.14
CA THR A 529 16.57 -36.93 6.47
C THR A 529 15.76 -36.78 7.76
N GLU A 530 16.30 -36.07 8.76
CA GLU A 530 15.62 -35.80 10.04
C GLU A 530 14.36 -34.93 9.88
N ALA A 531 14.40 -33.89 9.03
CA ALA A 531 13.24 -33.03 8.79
C ALA A 531 12.12 -33.76 8.03
N ALA A 532 12.48 -34.70 7.15
CA ALA A 532 11.52 -35.57 6.47
C ALA A 532 10.90 -36.58 7.46
N GLN A 533 11.72 -37.13 8.36
CA GLN A 533 11.23 -38.05 9.39
C GLN A 533 10.29 -37.36 10.37
N ALA A 534 10.63 -36.16 10.87
CA ALA A 534 9.76 -35.39 11.77
C ALA A 534 8.39 -35.10 11.14
N ALA A 535 8.36 -34.74 9.86
CA ALA A 535 7.11 -34.53 9.13
C ALA A 535 6.29 -35.83 9.00
N LYS A 536 6.96 -36.95 8.73
CA LYS A 536 6.31 -38.27 8.66
C LYS A 536 5.74 -38.69 10.02
N ASP A 537 6.47 -38.48 11.10
CA ASP A 537 6.05 -38.80 12.46
C ASP A 537 4.86 -37.95 12.90
N ALA A 538 4.85 -36.65 12.55
CA ALA A 538 3.73 -35.76 12.79
C ALA A 538 2.44 -36.29 12.13
N ILE A 539 2.49 -36.69 10.86
CA ILE A 539 1.32 -37.25 10.16
C ILE A 539 0.96 -38.63 10.72
N ALA A 540 1.93 -39.50 10.96
CA ALA A 540 1.67 -40.87 11.43
C ALA A 540 1.03 -40.91 12.83
N ASN A 541 1.44 -40.02 13.74
CA ASN A 541 0.99 -40.03 15.13
C ASN A 541 -0.27 -39.17 15.34
N PHE A 542 -0.47 -38.13 14.55
CA PHE A 542 -1.55 -37.15 14.75
C PHE A 542 -2.54 -37.06 13.59
N GLY A 543 -2.30 -37.75 12.47
CA GLY A 543 -3.16 -37.74 11.28
C GLY A 543 -2.95 -36.55 10.35
N SER A 544 -2.66 -35.36 10.89
CA SER A 544 -2.40 -34.15 10.09
C SER A 544 -1.41 -33.19 10.76
N PHE A 545 -0.85 -32.26 9.97
CA PHE A 545 -0.02 -31.18 10.52
C PHE A 545 -0.82 -30.21 11.40
N LYS A 546 -2.09 -29.98 11.08
CA LYS A 546 -3.02 -29.17 11.89
C LYS A 546 -3.15 -29.77 13.29
N ASP A 547 -3.41 -31.08 13.37
CA ASP A 547 -3.66 -31.77 14.63
C ASP A 547 -2.39 -31.88 15.47
N HIS A 548 -1.25 -32.16 14.83
CA HIS A 548 0.05 -32.10 15.50
C HIS A 548 0.35 -30.70 16.08
N PHE A 549 0.11 -29.64 15.30
CA PHE A 549 0.30 -28.26 15.78
C PHE A 549 -0.65 -27.90 16.93
N SER A 550 -1.90 -28.39 16.87
CA SER A 550 -2.89 -28.22 17.93
C SER A 550 -2.49 -28.93 19.23
N ASP A 551 -1.97 -30.16 19.12
CA ASP A 551 -1.40 -30.90 20.26
C ASP A 551 -0.20 -30.17 20.88
N LEU A 552 0.73 -29.67 20.05
CA LEU A 552 1.85 -28.84 20.52
C LEU A 552 1.36 -27.62 21.29
N CYS A 553 0.39 -26.88 20.75
CA CYS A 553 -0.18 -25.72 21.43
C CYS A 553 -0.85 -26.11 22.76
N THR A 554 -1.51 -27.27 22.83
CA THR A 554 -2.16 -27.77 24.06
C THR A 554 -1.13 -28.03 25.15
N ARG A 555 -0.07 -28.77 24.81
CA ARG A 555 1.02 -29.06 25.75
C ARG A 555 1.74 -27.78 26.19
N ILE A 556 2.01 -26.88 25.25
CA ILE A 556 2.63 -25.58 25.54
C ILE A 556 1.74 -24.74 26.46
N ALA A 557 0.43 -24.66 26.21
CA ALA A 557 -0.48 -23.88 27.06
C ALA A 557 -0.43 -24.36 28.52
N ALA A 558 -0.49 -25.66 28.76
CA ALA A 558 -0.36 -26.25 30.10
C ALA A 558 1.01 -25.97 30.75
N GLU A 559 2.08 -26.07 29.96
CA GLU A 559 3.44 -25.75 30.40
C GLU A 559 3.61 -24.27 30.77
N LEU A 560 3.09 -23.35 29.94
CA LEU A 560 3.13 -21.92 30.21
C LEU A 560 2.30 -21.56 31.44
N GLN A 561 1.13 -22.16 31.66
CA GLN A 561 0.34 -21.97 32.89
C GLN A 561 1.10 -22.41 34.14
N SER A 562 1.82 -23.54 34.05
CA SER A 562 2.64 -24.05 35.15
C SER A 562 3.82 -23.10 35.45
N ILE A 563 4.45 -22.55 34.40
CA ILE A 563 5.48 -21.52 34.54
C ILE A 563 4.91 -20.24 35.15
N GLU A 564 3.75 -19.77 34.69
CA GLU A 564 3.05 -18.60 35.24
C GLU A 564 2.82 -18.79 36.73
N SER A 565 2.28 -19.94 37.14
CA SER A 565 1.97 -20.26 38.54
C SER A 565 3.23 -20.29 39.41
N GLN A 566 4.29 -20.97 38.97
CA GLN A 566 5.54 -21.09 39.72
C GLN A 566 6.29 -19.74 39.81
N CYS A 567 6.23 -18.93 38.76
CA CYS A 567 6.84 -17.62 38.75
C CYS A 567 5.99 -16.56 39.47
N GLU A 568 4.69 -16.76 39.66
CA GLU A 568 3.83 -15.81 40.37
C GLU A 568 3.63 -16.16 41.85
N ALA A 569 3.87 -17.40 42.30
CA ALA A 569 3.68 -17.87 43.67
C ALA A 569 4.54 -17.17 44.77
N GLU A 570 5.31 -16.13 44.45
CA GLU A 570 6.14 -15.37 45.40
C GLU A 570 6.07 -13.84 45.19
N LEU A 571 5.05 -13.34 44.48
CA LEU A 571 4.59 -11.94 44.59
C LEU A 571 3.61 -11.83 45.76
#